data_AF-A0A3V5VSZ1-F1
#
_entry.id   AF-A0A3V5VSZ1-F1
#
_cell.length_a   1.000
_cell.length_b   1.000
_cell.length_c   1.000
_cell.angle_alpha   90.00
_cell.angle_beta   90.00
_cell.angle_gamma   90.00
#
_symmetry.space_group_name_H-M   'P 1'
#
loop_
_entity.id
_entity.type
_entity.pdbx_description
1 polymer ?
#
loop_
_entity_poly.entity_id
_entity_poly.type
_entity_poly.pdbx_seq_one_letter_code
_entity_poly.pdbx_strand_id
1 'polypeptide(L)'
;MTITDLVLILFIAALLAYALYDQFIMPRRNGPTLLSIALLRRGRVDSVIFVGLVAILIYNNVTSHGAQMTTWLLSALALMGFYIFWIRTPRIIFKQRGFFFANVWIEYNRIKEMNLSEDGVLVMQLEQRRLLIRVRNIDDLEKIYKLLIENQ
;
A
#
# COMPACT_ATOMS: atom_id res chain seq x y z
N MET A 1 23.83 3.34 22.83
CA MET A 1 22.56 3.48 22.10
C MET A 1 22.01 4.85 22.39
N THR A 2 22.02 5.73 21.42
CA THR A 2 21.45 7.08 21.55
C THR A 2 19.93 7.01 21.41
N ILE A 3 19.20 8.02 21.88
CA ILE A 3 17.74 8.11 21.69
C ILE A 3 17.38 8.00 20.19
N THR A 4 18.23 8.53 19.31
CA THR A 4 18.04 8.44 17.86
C THR A 4 18.09 7.01 17.33
N ASP A 5 18.98 6.17 17.84
CA ASP A 5 19.06 4.75 17.48
C ASP A 5 17.76 4.02 17.84
N LEU A 6 17.23 4.31 19.04
CA LEU A 6 16.01 3.66 19.53
C LEU A 6 14.79 4.05 18.70
N VAL A 7 14.68 5.33 18.32
CA VAL A 7 13.62 5.82 17.42
C VAL A 7 13.74 5.16 16.04
N LEU A 8 14.96 5.06 15.49
CA LEU A 8 15.22 4.39 14.20
C LEU A 8 14.81 2.92 14.24
N ILE A 9 15.21 2.18 15.28
CA ILE A 9 14.85 0.77 15.45
C ILE A 9 13.34 0.61 15.51
N LEU A 10 12.65 1.44 16.31
CA LEU A 10 11.19 1.39 16.45
C LEU A 10 10.49 1.70 15.13
N PHE A 11 11.01 2.66 14.36
CA PHE A 11 10.47 3.03 13.05
C PHE A 11 10.66 1.91 12.02
N ILE A 12 11.84 1.28 11.97
CA ILE A 12 12.11 0.12 11.10
C ILE A 12 11.22 -1.06 11.49
N ALA A 13 11.05 -1.32 12.79
CA ALA A 13 10.18 -2.37 13.29
C ALA A 13 8.71 -2.14 12.90
N ALA A 14 8.22 -0.91 12.98
CA ALA A 14 6.88 -0.54 12.53
C ALA A 14 6.69 -0.75 11.02
N LEU A 15 7.68 -0.38 10.20
CA LEU A 15 7.65 -0.61 8.75
C LEU A 15 7.67 -2.11 8.41
N LEU A 16 8.47 -2.90 9.13
CA LEU A 16 8.49 -4.36 8.98
C LEU A 16 7.16 -4.99 9.37
N ALA A 17 6.59 -4.60 10.52
CA ALA A 17 5.28 -5.07 10.96
C ALA A 17 4.19 -4.72 9.94
N TYR A 18 4.24 -3.52 9.36
CA TYR A 18 3.34 -3.10 8.29
C TYR A 18 3.51 -3.96 7.02
N ALA A 19 4.75 -4.20 6.58
CA ALA A 19 5.04 -5.04 5.43
C ALA A 19 4.55 -6.49 5.64
N LEU A 20 4.78 -7.04 6.83
CA LEU A 20 4.33 -8.39 7.20
C LEU A 20 2.80 -8.47 7.27
N TYR A 21 2.15 -7.45 7.81
CA TYR A 21 0.68 -7.35 7.84
C TYR A 21 0.09 -7.39 6.42
N ASP A 22 0.67 -6.59 5.53
CA ASP A 22 0.22 -6.50 4.14
C ASP A 22 0.37 -7.84 3.39
N GLN A 23 1.51 -8.51 3.55
CA GLN A 23 1.82 -9.72 2.79
C GLN A 23 1.19 -10.99 3.36
N PHE A 24 1.10 -11.14 4.69
CA PHE A 24 0.64 -12.38 5.32
C PHE A 24 -0.75 -12.30 5.94
N ILE A 25 -1.12 -11.17 6.55
CA ILE A 25 -2.38 -11.06 7.29
C ILE A 25 -3.53 -10.69 6.36
N MET A 26 -3.29 -9.78 5.41
CA MET A 26 -4.31 -9.29 4.49
C MET A 26 -4.92 -10.40 3.60
N PRO A 27 -4.14 -11.34 3.03
CA PRO A 27 -4.71 -12.45 2.25
C PRO A 27 -5.49 -13.44 3.13
N ARG A 28 -5.09 -13.62 4.39
CA ARG A 28 -5.70 -14.59 5.32
C ARG A 28 -6.96 -14.08 6.01
N ARG A 29 -7.12 -12.76 6.20
CA ARG A 29 -8.32 -12.18 6.84
C ARG A 29 -9.54 -12.22 5.93
N ASN A 30 -10.71 -12.58 6.45
CA ASN A 30 -12.01 -12.55 5.75
C ASN A 30 -12.17 -13.55 4.57
N GLY A 31 -11.52 -14.72 4.65
CA GLY A 31 -11.78 -15.84 3.74
C GLY A 31 -10.95 -15.83 2.45
N PRO A 32 -11.28 -16.69 1.47
CA PRO A 32 -10.50 -16.84 0.24
C PRO A 32 -10.54 -15.57 -0.63
N THR A 33 -9.41 -15.26 -1.26
CA THR A 33 -9.30 -14.15 -2.21
C THR A 33 -9.89 -14.59 -3.55
N LEU A 34 -11.00 -13.96 -3.97
CA LEU A 34 -11.63 -14.26 -5.26
C LEU A 34 -10.87 -13.60 -6.41
N LEU A 35 -10.50 -12.33 -6.23
CA LEU A 35 -9.80 -11.56 -7.25
C LEU A 35 -8.85 -10.56 -6.60
N SER A 36 -7.61 -10.48 -7.09
CA SER A 36 -6.65 -9.46 -6.66
C SER A 36 -6.21 -8.62 -7.85
N ILE A 37 -6.48 -7.33 -7.83
CA ILE A 37 -6.13 -6.41 -8.93
C ILE A 37 -5.14 -5.37 -8.42
N ALA A 38 -4.05 -5.17 -9.16
CA ALA A 38 -3.10 -4.11 -8.87
C ALA A 38 -3.67 -2.75 -9.30
N LEU A 39 -3.74 -1.83 -8.34
CA LEU A 39 -4.14 -0.45 -8.58
C LEU A 39 -3.00 0.36 -9.21
N LEU A 40 -3.37 1.43 -9.91
CA LEU A 40 -2.42 2.42 -10.37
C LEU A 40 -1.73 3.08 -9.17
N ARG A 41 -0.39 3.02 -9.12
CA ARG A 41 0.41 3.62 -8.04
C ARG A 41 0.27 5.14 -8.07
N ARG A 42 -0.46 5.71 -7.11
CA ARG A 42 -0.55 7.15 -6.84
C ARG A 42 0.45 7.49 -5.73
N GLY A 43 1.41 8.38 -6.00
CA GLY A 43 2.42 8.81 -5.01
C GLY A 43 3.89 8.49 -5.36
N ARG A 44 4.33 8.67 -6.62
CA ARG A 44 5.78 8.54 -6.95
C ARG A 44 6.63 9.63 -6.28
N VAL A 45 6.03 10.81 -6.07
CA VAL A 45 6.73 11.99 -5.52
C VAL A 45 7.08 11.76 -4.05
N ASP A 46 6.15 11.23 -3.26
CA ASP A 46 6.37 10.93 -1.83
C ASP A 46 7.51 9.92 -1.62
N SER A 47 7.62 8.91 -2.49
CA SER A 47 8.74 7.95 -2.46
C SER A 47 10.09 8.64 -2.68
N VAL A 48 10.17 9.54 -3.66
CA VAL A 48 11.43 10.23 -4.00
C VAL A 48 11.84 11.16 -2.86
N ILE A 49 10.89 11.87 -2.26
CA ILE A 49 11.14 12.72 -1.09
C ILE A 49 11.66 11.88 0.08
N PHE A 50 11.02 10.75 0.38
CA PHE A 50 11.46 9.88 1.48
C PHE A 50 12.89 9.37 1.27
N VAL A 51 13.21 8.85 0.08
CA VAL A 51 14.57 8.37 -0.24
C VAL A 51 15.59 9.50 -0.17
N GLY A 52 15.26 10.69 -0.68
CA GLY A 52 16.12 11.86 -0.61
C GLY A 52 16.40 12.30 0.83
N LEU A 53 15.37 12.36 1.69
CA LEU A 53 15.54 12.70 3.10
C LEU A 53 16.42 11.70 3.85
N VAL A 54 16.24 10.39 3.61
CA VAL A 54 17.09 9.36 4.22
C VAL A 54 18.54 9.48 3.74
N ALA A 55 18.77 9.76 2.45
CA ALA A 55 20.11 9.96 1.90
C ALA A 55 20.83 11.17 2.52
N ILE A 56 20.11 12.29 2.72
CA ILE A 56 20.65 13.46 3.43
C ILE A 56 21.02 13.09 4.87
N LEU A 57 20.18 12.31 5.55
CA LEU A 57 20.43 11.87 6.92
C LEU A 57 21.68 10.97 7.02
N ILE A 58 21.86 10.07 6.06
CA ILE A 58 23.07 9.24 5.95
C ILE A 58 24.30 10.13 5.73
N TYR A 59 24.23 11.07 4.78
CA TYR A 59 25.35 11.96 4.47
C TYR A 59 25.76 12.82 5.68
N ASN A 60 24.77 13.39 6.39
CA ASN A 60 25.01 14.17 7.59
C ASN A 60 25.70 13.33 8.68
N ASN A 61 25.22 12.11 8.89
CA ASN A 61 25.78 11.19 9.88
C ASN A 61 27.23 10.79 9.56
N VAL A 62 27.52 10.48 8.29
CA VAL A 62 28.89 10.15 7.83
C VAL A 62 29.82 11.36 7.98
N THR A 63 29.38 12.55 7.54
CA THR A 63 30.19 13.78 7.63
C THR A 63 30.49 14.18 9.07
N SER A 64 29.51 13.96 9.96
CA SER A 64 29.65 14.27 11.39
C SER A 64 30.45 13.21 12.17
N HIS A 65 31.06 12.22 11.50
CA HIS A 65 31.72 11.06 12.12
C HIS A 65 30.82 10.39 13.17
N GLY A 66 29.52 10.33 12.88
CA GLY A 66 28.55 9.72 13.77
C GLY A 66 28.73 8.22 13.88
N ALA A 67 27.98 7.61 14.80
CA ALA A 67 28.14 6.20 15.12
C ALA A 67 27.99 5.31 13.87
N GLN A 68 28.85 4.30 13.75
CA GLN A 68 28.73 3.34 12.65
C GLN A 68 27.38 2.61 12.69
N MET A 69 26.83 2.38 13.88
CA MET A 69 25.52 1.76 14.11
C MET A 69 24.35 2.57 13.50
N THR A 70 24.31 3.89 13.70
CA THR A 70 23.24 4.75 13.15
C THR A 70 23.26 4.71 11.62
N THR A 71 24.44 4.64 11.00
CA THR A 71 24.58 4.55 9.54
C THR A 71 24.03 3.24 8.98
N TRP A 72 24.27 2.12 9.66
CA TRP A 72 23.66 0.83 9.30
C TRP A 72 22.13 0.87 9.44
N LEU A 73 21.61 1.46 10.52
CA LEU A 73 20.16 1.64 10.73
C LEU A 73 19.52 2.49 9.63
N LEU A 74 20.13 3.62 9.28
CA LEU A 74 19.64 4.48 8.20
C LEU A 74 19.69 3.79 6.84
N SER A 75 20.74 3.00 6.58
CA SER A 75 20.84 2.21 5.35
C SER A 75 19.75 1.14 5.29
N ALA A 76 19.49 0.44 6.40
CA ALA A 76 18.37 -0.50 6.49
C ALA A 76 17.01 0.18 6.28
N LEU A 77 16.83 1.38 6.84
CA LEU A 77 15.64 2.19 6.63
C LEU A 77 15.47 2.60 5.15
N ALA A 78 16.56 3.00 4.48
CA ALA A 78 16.56 3.30 3.05
C ALA A 78 16.12 2.08 2.22
N LEU A 79 16.65 0.90 2.55
CA LEU A 79 16.34 -0.36 1.88
C LEU A 79 14.87 -0.76 2.11
N MET A 80 14.36 -0.62 3.33
CA MET A 80 12.93 -0.82 3.66
C MET A 80 12.03 0.16 2.92
N GLY A 81 12.41 1.44 2.86
CA GLY A 81 11.72 2.43 2.05
C GLY A 81 11.66 2.00 0.59
N PHE A 82 12.80 1.64 0.01
CA PHE A 82 12.86 1.14 -1.36
C PHE A 82 11.97 -0.10 -1.57
N TYR A 83 11.96 -1.05 -0.63
CA TYR A 83 11.08 -2.22 -0.70
C TYR A 83 9.59 -1.82 -0.72
N ILE A 84 9.14 -1.02 0.24
CA ILE A 84 7.74 -0.58 0.33
C ILE A 84 7.36 0.30 -0.87
N PHE A 85 8.28 1.10 -1.40
CA PHE A 85 7.97 2.04 -2.46
C PHE A 85 8.20 1.51 -3.87
N TRP A 86 9.06 0.52 -4.09
CA TRP A 86 9.32 -0.05 -5.42
C TRP A 86 8.64 -1.39 -5.60
N ILE A 87 8.78 -2.31 -4.65
CA ILE A 87 8.24 -3.69 -4.75
C ILE A 87 6.74 -3.75 -4.40
N ARG A 88 6.28 -3.00 -3.39
CA ARG A 88 4.87 -3.06 -3.00
C ARG A 88 3.98 -2.32 -4.00
N THR A 89 3.16 -3.07 -4.73
CA THR A 89 2.08 -2.51 -5.54
C THR A 89 0.82 -2.38 -4.68
N PRO A 90 0.11 -1.23 -4.68
CA PRO A 90 -1.21 -1.17 -4.08
C PRO A 90 -2.11 -2.16 -4.81
N ARG A 91 -2.79 -3.04 -4.07
CA ARG A 91 -3.72 -4.03 -4.63
C ARG A 91 -5.07 -3.91 -3.96
N ILE A 92 -6.13 -4.13 -4.73
CA ILE A 92 -7.47 -4.40 -4.21
C ILE A 92 -7.64 -5.89 -4.16
N ILE A 93 -8.16 -6.39 -3.05
CA ILE A 93 -8.44 -7.81 -2.86
C ILE A 93 -9.95 -7.95 -2.68
N PHE A 94 -10.62 -8.51 -3.68
CA PHE A 94 -12.03 -8.86 -3.60
C PHE A 94 -12.19 -10.22 -2.93
N LYS A 95 -13.17 -10.30 -2.04
CA LYS A 95 -13.59 -11.50 -1.31
C LYS A 95 -15.10 -11.65 -1.41
N GLN A 96 -15.63 -12.74 -0.86
CA GLN A 96 -17.07 -13.06 -0.97
C GLN A 96 -17.99 -12.00 -0.33
N ARG A 97 -17.62 -11.46 0.84
CA ARG A 97 -18.48 -10.52 1.60
C ARG A 97 -18.11 -9.04 1.43
N GLY A 98 -17.04 -8.76 0.70
CA GLY A 98 -16.49 -7.42 0.59
C GLY A 98 -15.11 -7.43 -0.03
N PHE A 99 -14.46 -6.28 -0.03
CA PHE A 99 -13.15 -6.08 -0.61
C PHE A 99 -12.25 -5.28 0.31
N PHE A 100 -10.94 -5.51 0.19
CA PHE A 100 -9.94 -4.69 0.82
C PHE A 100 -9.44 -3.62 -0.16
N PHE A 101 -9.54 -2.36 0.24
CA PHE A 101 -8.97 -1.22 -0.47
C PHE A 101 -7.99 -0.47 0.45
N ALA A 102 -6.73 -0.32 0.02
CA ALA A 102 -5.71 0.41 0.78
C ALA A 102 -5.63 0.00 2.27
N ASN A 103 -5.62 -1.31 2.56
CA ASN A 103 -5.61 -1.91 3.90
C ASN A 103 -6.91 -1.75 4.72
N VAL A 104 -7.97 -1.16 4.15
CA VAL A 104 -9.29 -1.03 4.79
C VAL A 104 -10.26 -2.07 4.25
N TRP A 105 -10.98 -2.74 5.14
CA TRP A 105 -12.07 -3.65 4.77
C TRP A 105 -13.35 -2.89 4.49
N ILE A 106 -13.99 -3.20 3.37
CA ILE A 106 -15.22 -2.58 2.91
C ILE A 106 -16.18 -3.68 2.48
N GLU A 107 -17.38 -3.70 3.05
CA GLU A 107 -18.42 -4.64 2.68
C GLU A 107 -19.19 -4.18 1.44
N TYR A 108 -19.68 -5.13 0.63
CA TYR A 108 -20.43 -4.80 -0.59
C TYR A 108 -21.71 -4.01 -0.32
N ASN A 109 -22.35 -4.24 0.83
CA ASN A 109 -23.56 -3.51 1.26
C ASN A 109 -23.36 -1.99 1.38
N ARG A 110 -22.11 -1.51 1.47
CA ARG A 110 -21.81 -0.08 1.58
C ARG A 110 -21.62 0.62 0.23
N ILE A 111 -21.66 -0.13 -0.88
CA ILE A 111 -21.58 0.40 -2.24
C ILE A 111 -22.99 0.87 -2.64
N LYS A 112 -23.15 2.16 -2.92
CA LYS A 112 -24.44 2.74 -3.36
C LYS A 112 -24.56 2.84 -4.88
N GLU A 113 -23.47 3.20 -5.55
CA GLU A 113 -23.45 3.33 -7.00
C GLU A 113 -22.14 2.79 -7.55
N MET A 114 -22.26 2.13 -8.71
CA MET A 114 -21.11 1.70 -9.50
C MET A 114 -21.25 2.32 -10.88
N ASN A 115 -20.37 3.28 -11.19
CA ASN A 115 -20.35 3.95 -12.48
C ASN A 115 -19.11 3.53 -13.26
N LEU A 116 -19.34 3.08 -14.48
CA LEU A 116 -18.30 2.85 -15.46
C LEU A 116 -18.06 4.17 -16.19
N SER A 117 -16.88 4.75 -16.03
CA SER A 117 -16.49 5.89 -16.86
C SER A 117 -16.03 5.37 -18.22
N GLU A 118 -16.43 6.04 -19.31
CA GLU A 118 -16.02 5.73 -20.69
C GLU A 118 -14.49 5.70 -20.86
N ASP A 119 -13.75 6.36 -19.96
CA ASP A 119 -12.28 6.36 -19.89
C ASP A 119 -11.66 5.10 -19.25
N GLY A 120 -12.45 4.05 -18.99
CA GLY A 120 -11.96 2.80 -18.38
C GLY A 120 -11.69 2.89 -16.88
N VAL A 121 -12.32 3.84 -16.18
CA VAL A 121 -12.22 4.00 -14.73
C VAL A 121 -13.48 3.48 -14.06
N LEU A 122 -13.34 2.49 -13.16
CA LEU A 122 -14.43 2.03 -12.32
C LEU A 122 -14.57 2.95 -11.10
N VAL A 123 -15.68 3.65 -11.00
CA VAL A 123 -15.98 4.50 -9.84
C VAL A 123 -16.98 3.77 -8.95
N MET A 124 -16.52 3.26 -7.81
CA MET A 124 -17.42 2.76 -6.77
C MET A 124 -17.72 3.90 -5.80
N GLN A 125 -18.96 4.37 -5.75
CA GLN A 125 -19.39 5.32 -4.74
C GLN A 125 -19.88 4.56 -3.50
N LEU A 126 -19.23 4.81 -2.37
CA LEU A 126 -19.70 4.35 -1.07
C LEU A 126 -20.52 5.46 -0.40
N GLU A 127 -21.23 5.10 0.66
CA GLU A 127 -22.03 6.00 1.49
C GLU A 127 -21.33 7.30 1.93
N GLN A 128 -20.02 7.27 2.20
CA GLN A 128 -19.30 8.44 2.74
C GLN A 128 -18.15 8.94 1.86
N ARG A 129 -17.66 8.14 0.89
CA ARG A 129 -16.54 8.52 0.01
C ARG A 129 -16.63 7.88 -1.36
N ARG A 130 -16.23 8.62 -2.39
CA ARG A 130 -16.05 8.09 -3.75
C ARG A 130 -14.71 7.35 -3.81
N LEU A 131 -14.75 6.04 -4.06
CA LEU A 131 -13.58 5.23 -4.33
C LEU A 131 -13.34 5.19 -5.84
N LEU A 132 -12.38 5.99 -6.29
CA LEU A 132 -11.93 6.01 -7.68
C LEU A 132 -10.97 4.84 -7.89
N ILE A 133 -11.50 3.73 -8.39
CA ILE A 133 -10.72 2.53 -8.70
C ILE A 133 -10.30 2.65 -10.17
N ARG A 134 -9.17 3.31 -10.37
CA ARG A 134 -8.53 3.34 -11.69
C ARG A 134 -7.83 2.01 -11.91
N VAL A 135 -8.51 1.14 -12.64
CA VAL A 135 -7.98 -0.17 -13.05
C VAL A 135 -6.94 0.05 -14.14
N ARG A 136 -5.88 -0.75 -14.13
CA ARG A 136 -4.77 -0.62 -15.10
C ARG A 136 -5.14 -1.14 -16.48
N ASN A 137 -6.10 -2.07 -16.56
CA ASN A 137 -6.50 -2.74 -17.79
C ASN A 137 -8.02 -2.88 -17.87
N ILE A 138 -8.59 -2.75 -19.08
CA ILE A 138 -10.05 -2.79 -19.30
C ILE A 138 -10.59 -4.22 -19.07
N ASP A 139 -9.79 -5.26 -19.35
CA ASP A 139 -10.16 -6.67 -19.09
C ASP A 139 -10.38 -6.97 -17.60
N ASP A 140 -9.63 -6.29 -16.71
CA ASP A 140 -9.79 -6.46 -15.26
C ASP A 140 -11.08 -5.80 -14.76
N LEU A 141 -11.58 -4.79 -15.48
CA LEU A 141 -12.88 -4.15 -15.24
C LEU A 141 -14.03 -5.15 -15.44
N GLU A 142 -13.97 -5.93 -16.52
CA GLU A 142 -14.99 -6.93 -16.85
C GLU A 142 -15.02 -8.07 -15.83
N LYS A 143 -13.85 -8.49 -15.33
CA LYS A 143 -13.75 -9.50 -14.26
C LYS A 143 -14.37 -9.01 -12.95
N ILE A 144 -14.13 -7.74 -12.58
CA ILE A 144 -14.77 -7.13 -11.40
C ILE A 144 -16.30 -7.14 -11.58
N TYR A 145 -16.77 -6.71 -12.74
CA TYR A 145 -18.19 -6.62 -13.05
C TYR A 145 -18.89 -7.98 -12.98
N LYS A 146 -18.32 -9.02 -13.62
CA LYS A 146 -18.86 -10.39 -13.57
C LYS A 146 -18.92 -10.92 -12.13
N LEU A 147 -17.86 -10.74 -11.34
CA LEU A 147 -17.83 -11.17 -9.94
C LEU A 147 -18.86 -10.47 -9.06
N LEU A 148 -19.17 -9.19 -9.33
CA LEU A 148 -20.17 -8.43 -8.58
C LEU A 148 -21.59 -8.85 -8.94
N ILE A 149 -21.88 -9.13 -10.22
CA ILE A 149 -23.18 -9.68 -10.64
C ILE A 149 -23.40 -11.08 -10.06
N GLU A 150 -22.36 -11.90 -10.04
CA GLU A 150 -22.46 -13.30 -9.58
C GLU A 150 -22.59 -13.42 -8.05
N ASN A 151 -22.25 -12.36 -7.29
CA ASN A 151 -22.39 -12.29 -5.82
C ASN A 151 -23.51 -11.35 -5.34
N GLN A 152 -24.38 -10.85 -6.23
CA GLN A 152 -25.64 -10.16 -5.88
C GLN A 152 -26.78 -11.15 -5.72
#